data_AF-S2EAK8-F1
#
_entry.id   AF-S2EAK8-F1
#
_cell.length_a   1.000
_cell.length_b   1.000
_cell.length_c   1.000
_cell.angle_alpha   90.00
_cell.angle_beta   90.00
_cell.angle_gamma   90.00
#
_symmetry.space_group_name_H-M   'P 1'
#
loop_
_entity.id
_entity.type
_entity.pdbx_description
1 polymer ?
#
loop_
_entity_poly.entity_id
_entity_poly.type
_entity_poly.pdbx_seq_one_letter_code
_entity_poly.pdbx_strand_id
1 'polypeptide(L)'
;DEDCPVAPTGYMTGGGSVMNGNVKVTHGFEFHCSAAQLPNNLEVNWAKNRFHLDNLGTASCSDDPSISEGNPVSGFDTYMGVGTGSLNGKPGASAEWKFTDAGEPGKNDYVSLKIRDSNNNVVLSVTGKLTQGNHQAHP
;
A
#
# COMPACT_ATOMS: atom_id res chain seq x y z
N ASP A 1 -1.03 -33.24 -11.85
CA ASP A 1 -0.75 -32.00 -12.58
C ASP A 1 -1.11 -30.85 -11.68
N GLU A 2 -0.07 -30.27 -11.07
CA GLU A 2 -0.19 -29.30 -9.98
C GLU A 2 -0.58 -27.93 -10.53
N ASP A 3 -1.80 -27.53 -10.20
CA ASP A 3 -2.32 -26.18 -10.38
C ASP A 3 -1.57 -25.27 -9.40
N CYS A 4 -0.41 -24.75 -9.82
CA CYS A 4 0.27 -23.67 -9.11
C CYS A 4 -0.62 -22.43 -9.27
N PRO A 5 -1.17 -21.84 -8.19
CA PRO A 5 -2.10 -20.73 -8.32
C PRO A 5 -1.42 -19.60 -9.09
N VAL A 6 -2.01 -19.25 -10.23
CA VAL A 6 -1.55 -18.14 -11.06
C VAL A 6 -1.60 -16.89 -10.17
N ALA A 7 -0.49 -16.16 -10.05
CA ALA A 7 -0.47 -14.92 -9.28
C ALA A 7 -1.61 -14.01 -9.78
N PRO A 8 -2.38 -13.36 -8.88
CA PRO A 8 -3.49 -12.51 -9.29
C PRO A 8 -3.03 -11.47 -10.31
N THR A 9 -3.78 -11.35 -11.40
CA THR A 9 -3.69 -10.19 -12.30
C THR A 9 -4.58 -9.08 -11.73
N GLY A 10 -4.18 -7.82 -11.91
CA GLY A 10 -4.98 -6.69 -11.46
C GLY A 10 -4.17 -5.54 -10.88
N TYR A 11 -4.87 -4.65 -10.20
CA TYR A 11 -4.28 -3.48 -9.55
C TYR A 11 -5.11 -3.05 -8.34
N MET A 12 -4.46 -2.41 -7.37
CA MET A 12 -5.12 -1.82 -6.22
C MET A 12 -4.94 -0.31 -6.27
N THR A 13 -6.03 0.43 -6.10
CA THR A 13 -6.00 1.88 -5.91
C THR A 13 -6.49 2.21 -4.52
N GLY A 14 -6.14 3.39 -4.04
CA GLY A 14 -6.75 3.88 -2.84
C GLY A 14 -6.01 5.01 -2.18
N GLY A 15 -6.52 5.36 -1.02
CA GLY A 15 -5.91 6.33 -0.16
C GLY A 15 -6.75 6.53 1.07
N GLY A 16 -6.21 7.26 2.02
CA GLY A 16 -6.90 7.49 3.26
C GLY A 16 -5.98 8.04 4.34
N SER A 17 -6.38 7.77 5.57
CA SER A 17 -5.61 8.18 6.72
C SER A 17 -5.71 7.22 7.89
N VAL A 18 -4.61 7.11 8.61
CA VAL A 18 -4.48 6.33 9.85
C VAL A 18 -3.84 7.20 10.92
N MET A 19 -4.14 6.94 12.19
CA MET A 19 -3.55 7.67 13.31
C MET A 19 -2.33 6.92 13.84
N ASN A 20 -1.20 7.62 13.97
CA ASN A 20 -0.01 7.15 14.65
C ASN A 20 0.17 7.99 15.93
N GLY A 21 -0.44 7.55 17.02
CA GLY A 21 -0.65 8.39 18.20
C GLY A 21 -1.46 9.64 17.83
N ASN A 22 -0.90 10.83 18.04
CA ASN A 22 -1.55 12.10 17.71
C ASN A 22 -1.24 12.59 16.28
N VAL A 23 -0.44 11.85 15.51
CA VAL A 23 -0.06 12.23 14.14
C VAL A 23 -0.98 11.55 13.15
N LYS A 24 -1.70 12.36 12.35
CA LYS A 24 -2.41 11.86 11.16
C LYS A 24 -1.39 11.54 10.07
N VAL A 25 -1.39 10.29 9.62
CA VAL A 25 -0.68 9.84 8.42
C VAL A 25 -1.70 9.72 7.30
N THR A 26 -1.41 10.29 6.14
CA THR A 26 -2.26 10.13 4.94
C THR A 26 -1.47 9.50 3.82
N HIS A 27 -2.15 8.74 2.97
CA HIS A 27 -1.54 8.10 1.81
C HIS A 27 -2.49 8.09 0.63
N GLY A 28 -1.93 7.97 -0.57
CA GLY A 28 -2.63 7.70 -1.81
C GLY A 28 -1.73 6.86 -2.73
N PHE A 29 -2.32 5.91 -3.45
CA PHE A 29 -1.57 4.96 -4.27
C PHE A 29 -2.37 4.40 -5.45
N GLU A 30 -1.61 3.88 -6.40
CA GLU A 30 -2.04 3.01 -7.49
C GLU A 30 -0.93 1.98 -7.70
N PHE A 31 -1.26 0.69 -7.62
CA PHE A 31 -0.28 -0.38 -7.77
C PHE A 31 -0.81 -1.52 -8.60
N HIS A 32 -0.06 -1.96 -9.60
CA HIS A 32 -0.32 -3.22 -10.28
C HIS A 32 0.27 -4.40 -9.51
N CYS A 33 -0.37 -5.57 -9.61
CA CYS A 33 0.13 -6.81 -9.02
C CYS A 33 1.48 -7.28 -9.60
N SER A 34 1.91 -6.68 -10.71
CA SER A 34 3.26 -6.81 -11.27
C SER A 34 3.98 -5.47 -11.22
N ALA A 35 5.18 -5.44 -10.60
CA ALA A 35 5.98 -4.22 -10.51
C ALA A 35 6.46 -3.68 -11.88
N ALA A 36 6.49 -4.53 -12.91
CA ALA A 36 6.83 -4.14 -14.27
C ALA A 36 5.67 -3.47 -15.03
N GLN A 37 4.44 -3.65 -14.55
CA GLN A 37 3.26 -3.01 -15.13
C GLN A 37 3.07 -1.64 -14.48
N LEU A 38 3.08 -0.59 -15.31
CA LEU A 38 2.94 0.78 -14.87
C LEU A 38 1.52 1.29 -15.12
N PRO A 39 1.05 2.27 -14.32
CA PRO A 39 1.82 3.03 -13.31
C PRO A 39 1.91 2.36 -11.93
N ASN A 40 2.93 2.71 -11.14
CA ASN A 40 3.04 2.35 -9.73
C ASN A 40 3.40 3.58 -8.91
N ASN A 41 2.48 4.06 -8.10
CA ASN A 41 2.60 5.33 -7.38
C ASN A 41 2.26 5.16 -5.90
N LEU A 42 3.00 5.86 -5.05
CA LEU A 42 2.67 6.02 -3.64
C LEU A 42 3.13 7.38 -3.15
N GLU A 43 2.22 8.09 -2.50
CA GLU A 43 2.54 9.27 -1.71
C GLU A 43 2.09 9.06 -0.26
N VAL A 44 2.96 9.40 0.69
CA VAL A 44 2.67 9.32 2.13
C VAL A 44 3.05 10.64 2.77
N ASN A 45 2.13 11.23 3.53
CA ASN A 45 2.32 12.49 4.24
C ASN A 45 2.08 12.30 5.75
N TRP A 46 2.95 12.87 6.59
CA TRP A 46 2.77 12.88 8.04
C TRP A 46 3.47 14.09 8.67
N ALA A 47 2.78 14.79 9.58
CA ALA A 47 3.27 16.03 10.17
C ALA A 47 3.76 17.04 9.11
N LYS A 48 5.08 17.15 8.88
CA LYS A 48 5.71 18.01 7.86
C LYS A 48 6.57 17.21 6.87
N ASN A 49 6.45 15.89 6.87
CA ASN A 49 7.21 14.99 6.02
C ASN A 49 6.35 14.43 4.90
N ARG A 50 6.98 14.20 3.74
CA ARG A 50 6.41 13.53 2.58
C ARG A 50 7.37 12.49 2.06
N PHE A 51 6.91 11.27 1.88
CA PHE A 51 7.57 10.26 1.05
C PHE A 51 6.84 10.16 -0.29
N HIS A 52 7.61 10.15 -1.37
CA HIS A 52 7.12 9.85 -2.72
C HIS A 52 7.90 8.65 -3.24
N LEU A 53 7.19 7.66 -3.76
CA LEU A 53 7.80 6.50 -4.39
C LEU A 53 8.39 6.88 -5.74
N ASP A 54 9.68 6.60 -5.93
CA ASP A 54 10.38 6.82 -7.20
C ASP A 54 10.47 5.52 -8.01
N ASN A 55 10.66 4.38 -7.33
CA ASN A 55 10.75 3.07 -7.96
C ASN A 55 10.12 1.97 -7.09
N LEU A 56 9.18 1.23 -7.66
CA LEU A 56 8.65 0.01 -7.06
C LEU A 56 9.64 -1.14 -7.26
N GLY A 57 10.06 -1.78 -6.16
CA GLY A 57 10.98 -2.92 -6.19
C GLY A 57 10.24 -4.25 -6.30
N THR A 58 9.23 -4.47 -5.46
CA THR A 58 8.41 -5.69 -5.47
C THR A 58 6.92 -5.36 -5.40
N ALA A 59 6.13 -6.21 -6.04
CA ALA A 59 4.67 -6.22 -5.99
C ALA A 59 4.22 -7.66 -5.73
N SER A 60 3.29 -7.83 -4.79
CA SER A 60 2.66 -9.12 -4.51
C SER A 60 1.21 -8.88 -4.14
N CYS A 61 0.30 -9.39 -4.96
CA CYS A 61 -1.12 -9.48 -4.64
C CYS A 61 -1.45 -10.89 -4.17
N SER A 62 -2.31 -10.99 -3.16
CA SER A 62 -2.80 -12.25 -2.62
C SER A 62 -4.21 -12.09 -2.07
N ASP A 63 -4.96 -13.18 -2.10
CA ASP A 63 -6.22 -13.33 -1.39
C ASP A 63 -5.96 -13.85 0.03
N ASP A 64 -6.44 -13.11 1.04
CA ASP A 64 -6.51 -13.54 2.42
C ASP A 64 -7.96 -13.98 2.70
N PRO A 65 -8.24 -15.29 2.90
CA PRO A 65 -9.61 -15.79 2.99
C PRO A 65 -10.38 -15.29 4.22
N SER A 66 -9.74 -14.56 5.14
CA SER A 66 -10.39 -13.90 6.27
C SER A 66 -10.87 -12.47 5.95
N ILE A 67 -10.50 -11.94 4.79
CA ILE A 67 -10.88 -10.63 4.26
C ILE A 67 -11.76 -10.89 3.05
N SER A 68 -12.69 -9.97 2.77
CA SER A 68 -13.46 -9.99 1.53
C SER A 68 -13.31 -8.61 0.90
N GLU A 69 -12.87 -8.57 -0.35
CA GLU A 69 -12.73 -7.35 -1.15
C GLU A 69 -14.10 -6.74 -1.50
N GLY A 70 -15.18 -7.48 -1.29
CA GLY A 70 -16.52 -7.02 -1.60
C GLY A 70 -16.75 -6.92 -3.11
N ASN A 71 -17.11 -5.73 -3.59
CA ASN A 71 -17.32 -5.49 -5.01
C ASN A 71 -16.42 -4.33 -5.47
N PRO A 72 -15.73 -4.43 -6.62
CA PRO A 72 -15.72 -5.56 -7.53
C PRO A 72 -14.97 -6.78 -6.96
N VAL A 73 -15.37 -7.98 -7.37
CA VAL A 73 -14.63 -9.21 -7.04
C VAL A 73 -13.35 -9.23 -7.87
N SER A 74 -12.22 -8.99 -7.22
CA SER A 74 -10.91 -8.86 -7.85
C SER A 74 -10.09 -10.14 -7.78
N GLY A 75 -10.44 -11.07 -6.88
CA GLY A 75 -9.66 -12.28 -6.64
C GLY A 75 -8.38 -12.05 -5.83
N PHE A 76 -8.24 -10.87 -5.22
CA PHE A 76 -7.26 -10.56 -4.19
C PHE A 76 -7.77 -9.39 -3.33
N ASP A 77 -7.38 -9.37 -2.07
CA ASP A 77 -7.69 -8.27 -1.13
C ASP A 77 -6.43 -7.63 -0.53
N THR A 78 -5.26 -8.26 -0.70
CA THR A 78 -4.02 -7.86 -0.03
C THR A 78 -2.95 -7.51 -1.05
N TYR A 79 -2.38 -6.32 -0.92
CA TYR A 79 -1.21 -5.87 -1.66
C TYR A 79 -0.01 -5.70 -0.73
N MET A 80 1.12 -6.31 -1.07
CA MET A 80 2.41 -6.08 -0.41
C MET A 80 3.45 -5.55 -1.39
N GLY A 81 4.21 -4.55 -0.97
CA GLY A 81 5.25 -3.96 -1.81
C GLY A 81 6.43 -3.43 -1.03
N VAL A 82 7.56 -3.33 -1.74
CA VAL A 82 8.78 -2.68 -1.27
C VAL A 82 9.27 -1.77 -2.38
N GLY A 83 9.75 -0.58 -2.05
CA GLY A 83 10.27 0.35 -3.03
C GLY A 83 11.22 1.40 -2.47
N THR A 84 11.83 2.15 -3.38
CA THR A 84 12.70 3.28 -3.07
C THR A 84 12.05 4.58 -3.50
N GLY A 85 12.39 5.66 -2.82
CA GLY A 85 11.75 6.94 -3.05
C GLY A 85 12.49 8.12 -2.47
N SER A 86 11.81 9.26 -2.56
CA SER A 86 12.30 10.55 -2.11
C SER A 86 11.57 10.98 -0.83
N LEU A 87 12.34 11.26 0.22
CA LEU A 87 11.85 11.81 1.48
C LEU A 87 12.08 13.32 1.48
N ASN A 88 10.99 14.11 1.54
CA ASN A 88 11.02 15.57 1.46
C ASN A 88 11.77 16.09 0.22
N GLY A 89 11.65 15.38 -0.91
CA GLY A 89 12.33 15.69 -2.16
C GLY A 89 13.81 15.28 -2.22
N LYS A 90 14.34 14.63 -1.17
CA LYS A 90 15.68 14.06 -1.18
C LYS A 90 15.62 12.55 -1.49
N PRO A 91 16.31 12.07 -2.54
CA PRO A 91 16.29 10.66 -2.91
C PRO A 91 17.03 9.78 -1.89
N GLY A 92 16.76 8.47 -1.96
CA GLY A 92 17.48 7.43 -1.22
C GLY A 92 16.72 6.85 -0.03
N ALA A 93 15.47 7.24 0.18
CA ALA A 93 14.60 6.61 1.17
C ALA A 93 14.07 5.26 0.66
N SER A 94 13.62 4.40 1.56
CA SER A 94 12.95 3.15 1.23
C SER A 94 11.65 2.99 2.02
N ALA A 95 10.72 2.21 1.47
CA ALA A 95 9.46 1.89 2.11
C ALA A 95 9.07 0.44 1.87
N GLU A 96 8.39 -0.14 2.85
CA GLU A 96 7.70 -1.43 2.77
C GLU A 96 6.27 -1.26 3.28
N TRP A 97 5.32 -1.91 2.61
CA TRP A 97 3.90 -1.78 2.96
C TRP A 97 3.10 -3.07 2.74
N LYS A 98 2.00 -3.17 3.48
CA LYS A 98 0.85 -4.03 3.24
C LYS A 98 -0.41 -3.16 3.26
N PHE A 99 -1.17 -3.15 2.18
CA PHE A 99 -2.49 -2.54 2.10
C PHE A 99 -3.53 -3.63 1.88
N THR A 100 -4.70 -3.50 2.50
CA THR A 100 -5.82 -4.41 2.26
C THR A 100 -7.08 -3.65 1.89
N ASP A 101 -7.89 -4.28 1.04
CA ASP A 101 -9.27 -3.92 0.72
C ASP A 101 -10.20 -4.89 1.46
N ALA A 102 -11.03 -4.37 2.36
CA ALA A 102 -12.02 -5.17 3.09
C ALA A 102 -13.45 -4.80 2.69
N GLY A 103 -13.61 -4.34 1.45
CA GLY A 103 -14.85 -3.92 0.85
C GLY A 103 -15.43 -2.64 1.44
N GLU A 104 -16.50 -2.19 0.81
CA GLU A 104 -17.07 -0.88 1.07
C GLU A 104 -17.81 -0.86 2.41
N PRO A 105 -17.71 0.24 3.16
CA PRO A 105 -17.26 1.57 2.75
C PRO A 105 -15.78 1.87 3.12
N GLY A 106 -14.89 0.89 3.08
CA GLY A 106 -13.45 1.08 3.31
C GLY A 106 -13.03 1.25 4.77
N LYS A 107 -13.98 1.08 5.71
CA LYS A 107 -13.71 1.24 7.16
C LYS A 107 -12.84 0.12 7.74
N ASN A 108 -12.83 -1.03 7.06
CA ASN A 108 -12.06 -2.18 7.50
C ASN A 108 -10.75 -2.35 6.73
N ASP A 109 -10.52 -1.54 5.71
CA ASP A 109 -9.26 -1.47 4.98
C ASP A 109 -8.11 -1.20 5.94
N TYR A 110 -7.00 -1.87 5.68
CA TYR A 110 -5.88 -1.89 6.58
C TYR A 110 -4.62 -1.35 5.92
N VAL A 111 -3.81 -0.68 6.72
CA VAL A 111 -2.47 -0.23 6.35
C VAL A 111 -1.47 -0.79 7.34
N SER A 112 -0.38 -1.36 6.84
CA SER A 112 0.89 -1.46 7.52
C SER A 112 1.95 -0.81 6.65
N LEU A 113 2.66 0.18 7.16
CA LEU A 113 3.63 0.95 6.39
C LEU A 113 4.86 1.25 7.26
N LYS A 114 6.04 1.06 6.69
CA LYS A 114 7.31 1.47 7.29
C LYS A 114 8.17 2.19 6.27
N ILE A 115 8.69 3.35 6.64
CA ILE A 115 9.55 4.19 5.80
C ILE A 115 10.87 4.42 6.52
N ARG A 116 11.97 4.31 5.76
CA ARG A 116 13.32 4.56 6.23
C ARG A 116 13.97 5.70 5.43
N ASP A 117 14.80 6.50 6.10
CA ASP A 117 15.64 7.50 5.44
C ASP A 117 16.82 6.86 4.70
N SER A 118 17.65 7.70 4.06
CA SER A 118 18.84 7.26 3.33
C SER A 118 19.93 6.61 4.19
N ASN A 119 19.83 6.74 5.51
CA ASN A 119 20.74 6.13 6.47
C ASN A 119 20.12 4.87 7.11
N ASN A 120 19.01 4.37 6.56
CA ASN A 120 18.27 3.20 7.03
C ASN A 120 17.56 3.38 8.40
N ASN A 121 17.47 4.61 8.90
CA ASN A 121 16.71 4.91 10.12
C ASN A 121 15.22 4.86 9.83
N VAL A 122 14.43 4.21 10.70
CA VAL A 122 12.96 4.23 10.58
C VAL A 122 12.44 5.63 10.94
N VAL A 123 11.83 6.32 9.97
CA VAL A 123 11.27 7.67 10.13
C VAL A 123 9.74 7.67 10.20
N LEU A 124 9.11 6.57 9.78
CA LEU A 124 7.70 6.31 9.98
C LEU A 124 7.50 4.79 10.13
N SER A 125 6.69 4.40 11.11
CA SER A 125 6.11 3.06 11.19
C SER A 125 4.68 3.22 11.69
N VAL A 126 3.71 2.81 10.89
CA VAL A 126 2.29 2.93 11.23
C VAL A 126 1.55 1.68 10.80
N THR A 127 0.58 1.28 11.61
CA THR A 127 -0.27 0.12 11.33
C THR A 127 -1.67 0.37 11.88
N GLY A 128 -2.70 0.00 11.14
CA GLY A 128 -4.09 0.16 11.58
C GLY A 128 -5.09 0.25 10.45
N LYS A 129 -6.36 0.25 10.83
CA LYS A 129 -7.49 0.47 9.91
C LYS A 129 -7.59 1.93 9.49
N LEU A 130 -8.13 2.17 8.30
CA LEU A 130 -8.43 3.52 7.83
C LEU A 130 -9.40 4.21 8.78
N THR A 131 -9.05 5.44 9.17
CA THR A 131 -9.94 6.37 9.87
C THR A 131 -10.81 7.17 8.89
N GLN A 132 -10.31 7.35 7.66
CA GLN A 132 -10.97 7.96 6.50
C GLN A 132 -10.32 7.42 5.23
N GLY A 133 -11.06 7.29 4.13
CA GLY A 133 -10.56 6.82 2.84
C GLY A 133 -11.16 5.49 2.40
N ASN A 134 -10.60 4.91 1.35
CA ASN A 134 -10.95 3.61 0.79
C ASN A 134 -9.75 3.06 0.01
N HIS A 135 -9.54 1.75 0.11
CA HIS A 135 -8.75 0.96 -0.82
C HIS A 135 -9.71 0.14 -1.67
N GLN A 136 -9.30 -0.15 -2.90
CA GLN A 136 -10.08 -1.00 -3.77
C GLN A 136 -9.16 -1.87 -4.62
N ALA A 137 -9.34 -3.17 -4.57
CA ALA A 137 -8.77 -4.12 -5.51
C ALA A 137 -9.59 -4.14 -6.81
N HIS A 138 -8.89 -4.24 -7.95
CA HIS A 138 -9.47 -4.26 -9.28
C HIS A 138 -8.89 -5.42 -10.10
N PRO A 139 -9.73 -6.12 -10.91
CA PRO A 139 -9.30 -7.16 -11.83
C PRO A 139 -8.25 -6.72 -12.87
#